data_AF-A0A7D9MJ11-F1
#
_entry.id   AF-A0A7D9MJ11-F1
#
_cell.length_a   1.000
_cell.length_b   1.000
_cell.length_c   1.000
_cell.angle_alpha   90.00
_cell.angle_beta   90.00
_cell.angle_gamma   90.00
#
_symmetry.space_group_name_H-M   'P 1'
#
loop_
_entity.id
_entity.type
_entity.pdbx_description
1 polymer ?
#
loop_
_entity_poly.entity_id
_entity_poly.type
_entity_poly.pdbx_seq_one_letter_code
_entity_poly.pdbx_strand_id
1 'polypeptide(L)'
;MVKVFGLMKTQFITLTTMMFFIIVLPAANSLYGRGVSLTATVIVLVLVSRICAGCCFTGQFIMIGNCVPSHLRATVHGLSMSASCAARLVWLQVSAFIG
;
A
#
# COMPACT_ATOMS: atom_id res chain seq x y z
N MET A 1 -5.03 2.29 24.06
CA MET A 1 -5.07 1.01 23.33
C MET A 1 -6.19 0.91 22.29
N VAL A 2 -7.45 1.30 22.59
CA VAL A 2 -8.60 1.19 21.64
C VAL A 2 -8.36 1.88 20.28
N LYS A 3 -7.71 3.06 20.26
CA LYS A 3 -7.35 3.77 19.02
C LYS A 3 -6.34 3.02 18.14
N VAL A 4 -5.37 2.31 18.75
CA VAL A 4 -4.35 1.53 18.04
C VAL A 4 -4.98 0.28 17.43
N PHE A 5 -5.92 -0.35 18.14
CA PHE A 5 -6.65 -1.52 17.63
C PHE A 5 -7.54 -1.17 16.43
N GLY A 6 -8.21 -0.01 16.47
CA GLY A 6 -8.92 0.54 15.32
C GLY A 6 -8.00 0.82 14.14
N LEU A 7 -6.78 1.31 14.40
CA LEU A 7 -5.77 1.60 13.40
C LEU A 7 -5.18 0.34 12.74
N MET A 8 -4.94 -0.72 13.53
CA MET A 8 -4.52 -2.01 12.97
C MET A 8 -5.62 -2.65 12.13
N LYS A 9 -6.89 -2.55 12.57
CA LYS A 9 -8.04 -3.03 11.79
C LYS A 9 -8.17 -2.31 10.46
N THR A 10 -8.07 -0.97 10.44
CA THR A 10 -8.13 -0.21 9.19
C THR A 10 -6.98 -0.57 8.27
N GLN A 11 -5.75 -0.66 8.78
CA GLN A 11 -4.58 -1.11 8.00
C GLN A 11 -4.80 -2.50 7.37
N PHE A 12 -5.31 -3.46 8.15
CA PHE A 12 -5.62 -4.79 7.68
C PHE A 12 -6.66 -4.78 6.55
N ILE A 13 -7.76 -4.04 6.74
CA ILE A 13 -8.81 -3.91 5.72
C ILE A 13 -8.24 -3.29 4.43
N THR A 14 -7.41 -2.25 4.52
CA THR A 14 -6.75 -1.65 3.35
C THR A 14 -5.82 -2.61 2.62
N LEU A 15 -5.08 -3.46 3.35
CA LEU A 15 -4.24 -4.50 2.75
C LEU A 15 -5.10 -5.53 2.02
N THR A 16 -6.18 -6.00 2.62
CA THR A 16 -7.10 -6.95 1.98
C THR A 16 -7.75 -6.38 0.71
N THR A 17 -8.16 -5.11 0.74
CA THR A 17 -8.72 -4.44 -0.45
C THR A 17 -7.67 -4.29 -1.55
N MET A 18 -6.44 -3.89 -1.22
CA MET A 18 -5.32 -3.86 -2.17
C MET A 18 -5.09 -5.22 -2.84
N MET A 19 -5.02 -6.31 -2.08
CA MET A 19 -4.82 -7.65 -2.64
C MET A 19 -5.97 -8.06 -3.57
N PHE A 20 -7.22 -7.79 -3.18
CA PHE A 20 -8.38 -8.07 -4.02
C PHE A 20 -8.28 -7.35 -5.37
N PHE A 21 -7.95 -6.05 -5.36
CA PHE A 21 -7.82 -5.26 -6.57
C PHE A 21 -6.64 -5.72 -7.46
N ILE A 22 -5.51 -6.12 -6.87
CA ILE A 22 -4.34 -6.62 -7.62
C ILE A 22 -4.64 -7.96 -8.31
N ILE A 23 -5.49 -8.81 -7.72
CA ILE A 23 -5.84 -10.14 -8.28
C ILE A 23 -6.98 -10.04 -9.31
N VAL A 24 -8.00 -9.23 -9.02
CA VAL A 24 -9.22 -9.13 -9.84
C VAL A 24 -8.96 -8.38 -11.15
N LEU A 25 -8.09 -7.37 -11.17
CA LEU A 25 -7.80 -6.62 -12.40
C LEU A 25 -7.18 -7.46 -13.52
N PRO A 26 -6.09 -8.23 -13.28
CA PRO A 26 -5.50 -9.10 -14.29
C PRO A 26 -6.48 -10.16 -14.79
N ALA A 27 -7.31 -10.72 -13.89
CA ALA A 27 -8.35 -11.69 -14.23
C ALA A 27 -9.44 -11.07 -15.12
N ALA A 28 -9.91 -9.86 -14.78
CA ALA A 28 -10.90 -9.14 -15.57
C ALA A 28 -10.36 -8.75 -16.96
N ASN A 29 -9.08 -8.36 -17.06
CA ASN A 29 -8.42 -8.12 -18.34
C ASN A 29 -8.40 -9.37 -19.22
N SER A 30 -8.00 -10.52 -18.65
CA SER A 30 -7.97 -11.80 -19.36
C SER A 30 -9.34 -12.28 -19.81
N LEU A 31 -10.43 -11.90 -19.12
CA LEU A 31 -11.79 -12.36 -19.38
C LEU A 31 -12.58 -11.47 -20.34
N TYR A 32 -12.39 -10.15 -20.32
CA TYR A 32 -13.30 -9.21 -21.01
C TYR A 32 -12.71 -8.47 -22.21
N GLY A 33 -11.39 -8.49 -22.45
CA GLY A 33 -10.77 -8.10 -23.73
C GLY A 33 -11.10 -6.71 -24.31
N ARG A 34 -11.75 -5.81 -23.56
CA ARG A 34 -12.23 -4.50 -24.04
C ARG A 34 -11.34 -3.36 -23.51
N GLY A 35 -10.63 -2.70 -24.42
CA GLY A 35 -9.68 -1.60 -24.14
C GLY A 35 -10.21 -0.42 -23.32
N VAL A 36 -11.49 -0.08 -23.46
CA VAL A 36 -12.12 1.05 -22.74
C VAL A 36 -12.38 0.72 -21.27
N SER A 37 -12.65 -0.56 -20.95
CA SER A 37 -12.82 -1.00 -19.57
C SER A 37 -11.48 -1.04 -18.83
N LEU A 38 -10.37 -1.24 -19.53
CA LEU A 38 -9.03 -1.34 -18.97
C LEU A 38 -8.49 0.00 -18.47
N THR A 39 -8.73 1.07 -19.21
CA THR A 39 -8.29 2.41 -18.81
C THR A 39 -9.05 2.87 -17.57
N ALA A 40 -10.37 2.66 -17.52
CA ALA A 40 -11.17 2.96 -16.33
C ALA A 40 -10.74 2.15 -15.10
N THR A 41 -10.49 0.84 -15.24
CA THR A 41 -10.04 0.01 -14.12
C THR A 41 -8.62 0.35 -13.66
N VAL A 42 -7.70 0.67 -14.57
CA VAL A 42 -6.34 1.13 -14.21
C VAL A 42 -6.40 2.45 -13.44
N ILE A 43 -7.25 3.41 -13.87
CA ILE A 43 -7.43 4.68 -13.15
C ILE A 43 -7.94 4.43 -11.73
N VAL A 44 -9.00 3.61 -11.58
CA VAL A 44 -9.53 3.25 -10.25
C VAL A 44 -8.46 2.57 -9.40
N LEU A 45 -7.66 1.67 -9.98
CA LEU A 45 -6.59 0.98 -9.27
C LEU A 45 -5.51 1.95 -8.78
N VAL A 46 -5.08 2.88 -9.64
CA VAL A 46 -4.10 3.93 -9.28
C VAL A 46 -4.66 4.77 -8.13
N LEU A 47 -5.92 5.21 -8.23
CA LEU A 47 -6.55 6.04 -7.22
C LEU A 47 -6.66 5.32 -5.86
N VAL A 48 -7.11 4.06 -5.87
CA VAL A 48 -7.20 3.22 -4.66
C VAL A 48 -5.80 2.97 -4.08
N SER A 49 -4.78 2.73 -4.90
CA SER A 49 -3.39 2.56 -4.43
C SER A 49 -2.82 3.80 -3.76
N ARG A 50 -3.13 4.99 -4.27
CA ARG A 50 -2.72 6.27 -3.68
C ARG A 50 -3.40 6.52 -2.35
N ILE A 51 -4.70 6.25 -2.26
CA ILE A 51 -5.45 6.38 -1.00
C ILE A 51 -4.89 5.41 0.04
N CYS A 52 -4.70 4.14 -0.31
CA CYS A 52 -4.15 3.15 0.60
C CYS A 52 -2.73 3.51 1.05
N ALA A 53 -1.87 3.98 0.15
CA ALA A 53 -0.52 4.42 0.52
C ALA A 53 -0.55 5.57 1.54
N GLY A 54 -1.45 6.55 1.35
CA GLY A 54 -1.66 7.65 2.30
C GLY A 54 -2.12 7.14 3.67
N CYS A 55 -3.14 6.29 3.71
CA CYS A 55 -3.64 5.68 4.95
C CYS A 55 -2.57 4.86 5.67
N CYS A 56 -1.78 4.09 4.92
CA CYS A 56 -0.67 3.29 5.45
C CYS A 56 0.41 4.17 6.08
N PHE A 57 0.79 5.26 5.40
CA PHE A 57 1.79 6.21 5.88
C PHE A 57 1.36 6.90 7.18
N THR A 58 0.14 7.46 7.21
CA THR A 58 -0.40 8.10 8.42
C THR A 58 -0.51 7.09 9.56
N GLY A 59 -0.95 5.86 9.28
CA GLY A 59 -1.09 4.84 10.31
C GLY A 59 0.23 4.32 10.87
N GLN A 60 1.25 4.14 10.02
CA GLN A 60 2.62 3.87 10.48
C GLN A 60 3.13 5.01 11.36
N PHE A 61 2.86 6.26 10.97
CA PHE A 61 3.31 7.41 11.72
C PHE A 61 2.75 7.41 13.15
N ILE A 62 1.44 7.16 13.26
CA ILE A 62 0.74 7.09 14.55
C ILE A 62 1.19 5.86 15.35
N MET A 63 1.40 4.70 14.72
CA MET A 63 1.89 3.51 15.42
C MET A 63 3.28 3.73 16.01
N ILE A 64 4.24 4.23 15.24
CA ILE A 64 5.59 4.51 15.72
C ILE A 64 5.54 5.54 16.87
N GLY A 65 4.71 6.58 16.72
CA GLY A 65 4.50 7.58 17.77
C GLY A 65 3.92 7.04 19.08
N ASN A 66 3.16 5.93 19.05
CA ASN A 66 2.55 5.35 20.26
C ASN A 66 3.32 4.14 20.81
N CYS A 67 4.07 3.42 19.98
CA CYS A 67 4.76 2.18 20.36
C CYS A 67 6.25 2.36 20.64
N VAL A 68 6.86 3.45 20.14
CA VAL A 68 8.32 3.69 20.26
C VAL A 68 8.59 4.82 21.24
N PRO A 69 9.57 4.67 22.16
CA PRO A 69 9.98 5.73 23.07
C PRO A 69 10.52 6.94 22.30
N SER A 70 10.27 8.15 22.82
CA SER A 70 10.47 9.42 22.12
C SER A 70 11.87 9.62 21.52
N HIS A 71 12.91 9.13 22.19
CA HIS A 71 14.31 9.25 21.77
C HIS A 71 14.67 8.34 20.57
N LEU A 72 13.88 7.30 20.27
CA LEU A 72 14.11 6.40 19.14
C LEU A 72 13.13 6.63 17.97
N ARG A 73 12.11 7.48 18.14
CA ARG A 73 11.07 7.68 17.11
C ARG A 73 11.65 8.12 15.77
N ALA A 74 12.56 9.08 15.76
CA ALA A 74 13.18 9.59 14.54
C ALA A 74 13.92 8.47 13.78
N THR A 75 14.68 7.65 14.51
CA THR A 75 15.42 6.50 13.94
C THR A 75 14.47 5.46 13.36
N VAL A 76 13.41 5.10 14.08
CA VAL A 76 12.43 4.11 13.60
C VAL A 76 11.63 4.63 12.40
N HIS A 77 11.27 5.90 12.37
CA HIS A 77 10.68 6.52 11.17
C HIS A 77 11.65 6.46 9.99
N GLY A 78 12.92 6.84 10.20
CA GLY A 78 13.95 6.76 9.16
C GLY A 78 14.09 5.36 8.58
N LEU A 79 14.17 4.34 9.44
CA LEU A 79 14.22 2.94 9.01
C LEU A 79 12.98 2.51 8.23
N SER A 80 11.78 2.90 8.69
CA SER A 80 10.53 2.58 7.98
C SER A 80 10.46 3.19 6.57
N MET A 81 10.98 4.41 6.41
CA MET A 81 11.04 5.10 5.11
C MET A 81 12.08 4.46 4.20
N SER A 82 13.25 4.14 4.73
CA SER A 82 14.30 3.42 3.99
C SER A 82 13.82 2.06 3.50
N ALA A 83 13.12 1.29 4.35
CA ALA A 83 12.52 0.01 3.96
C ALA A 83 11.47 0.19 2.86
N SER A 84 10.62 1.23 2.96
CA SER A 84 9.63 1.55 1.92
C SER A 84 10.26 1.95 0.59
N CYS A 85 11.39 2.67 0.61
CA CYS A 85 12.16 2.99 -0.59
C CYS A 85 12.83 1.75 -1.19
N ALA A 86 13.43 0.89 -0.37
CA ALA A 86 14.03 -0.36 -0.84
C ALA A 86 12.98 -1.27 -1.51
N ALA A 87 11.79 -1.42 -0.91
CA ALA A 87 10.70 -2.19 -1.49
C ALA A 87 10.23 -1.64 -2.85
N ARG A 88 10.16 -0.31 -3.01
CA ARG A 88 9.85 0.32 -4.30
C ARG A 88 10.92 0.07 -5.36
N LEU A 89 12.19 0.11 -4.96
CA LEU A 89 13.31 -0.21 -5.84
C LEU A 89 13.23 -1.67 -6.35
N VAL A 90 12.98 -2.62 -5.45
CA VAL A 90 12.80 -4.03 -5.80
C VAL A 90 11.61 -4.20 -6.75
N TRP A 91 10.47 -3.54 -6.49
CA TRP A 91 9.31 -3.61 -7.37
C TRP A 91 9.61 -3.08 -8.79
N LEU A 92 10.32 -1.96 -8.89
CA LEU A 92 10.73 -1.40 -10.19
C LEU A 92 11.66 -2.36 -10.95
N GLN A 93 12.61 -2.98 -10.26
CA GLN A 93 13.51 -3.97 -10.86
C GLN A 93 12.76 -5.21 -11.35
N VAL A 94 11.82 -5.74 -10.57
CA VAL A 94 10.99 -6.89 -10.95
C VAL A 94 10.07 -6.54 -12.11
N SER A 95 9.45 -5.36 -12.09
CA SER A 95 8.57 -4.89 -13.17
C SER A 95 9.33 -4.69 -14.49
N ALA A 96 10.58 -4.21 -14.42
CA ALA A 96 11.45 -4.04 -15.57
C ALA A 96 11.99 -5.37 -16.14
N PHE A 97 11.97 -6.45 -15.35
CA PHE A 97 12.40 -7.78 -15.80
C PHE A 97 11.26 -8.59 -16.44
N ILE A 98 10.00 -8.25 -16.13
CA ILE A 98 8.80 -8.93 -16.62
C ILE A 98 8.20 -8.22 -17.84
N GLY A 99 8.44 -6.92 -18.01
CA GLY A 99 8.02 -6.14 -19.18
C GLY A 99 8.98 -6.30 -20.36
#